data_AF-A0A699ZNK6-F1
#
_entry.id   AF-A0A699ZNK6-F1
#
_cell.length_a   1.000
_cell.length_b   1.000
_cell.length_c   1.000
_cell.angle_alpha   90.00
_cell.angle_beta   90.00
_cell.angle_gamma   90.00
#
_symmetry.space_group_name_H-M   'P 1'
#
loop_
_entity.id
_entity.type
_entity.pdbx_description
1 polymer ?
#
loop_
_entity_poly.entity_id
_entity_poly.type
_entity_poly.pdbx_seq_one_letter_code
_entity_poly.pdbx_strand_id
1 'polypeptide(L)'
;MFLLSGLVASFGLSVRTLRAFITTVLSHYHAIPYHNFCHVCHVLHAVFLMLMTSSAAVILPAEDKLALMIAALCHDIDHDGYSNSFHGK
;
A
#
# COMPACT_ATOMS: atom_id res chain seq x y z
N MET A 1 4.04 -5.72 -7.74
CA MET A 1 3.79 -4.26 -7.77
C MET A 1 5.06 -3.46 -7.47
N PHE A 2 5.60 -3.45 -6.25
CA PHE A 2 6.83 -2.70 -5.93
C PHE A 2 8.02 -2.99 -6.87
N LEU A 3 8.35 -4.27 -7.11
CA LEU A 3 9.42 -4.62 -8.06
C LEU A 3 9.11 -4.15 -9.49
N LEU A 4 7.87 -4.35 -9.94
CA LEU A 4 7.42 -4.00 -11.29
C LEU A 4 7.37 -2.48 -11.54
N SER A 5 7.22 -1.68 -10.48
CA SER A 5 7.24 -0.22 -10.58
C SER A 5 8.62 0.36 -10.90
N GLY A 6 9.69 -0.44 -10.79
CA GLY A 6 11.08 0.02 -10.92
C GLY A 6 11.61 0.78 -9.70
N LEU A 7 10.75 1.16 -8.74
CA LEU A 7 11.13 1.98 -7.59
C LEU A 7 12.11 1.25 -6.65
N VAL A 8 11.99 -0.08 -6.50
CA VAL A 8 12.93 -0.86 -5.68
C VAL A 8 14.37 -0.70 -6.18
N ALA A 9 14.57 -0.77 -7.49
CA ALA A 9 15.88 -0.56 -8.10
C ALA A 9 16.32 0.92 -8.01
N SER A 10 15.40 1.86 -8.32
CA SER A 10 15.68 3.30 -8.30
C SER A 10 16.16 3.82 -6.94
N PHE A 11 15.60 3.29 -5.85
CA PHE A 11 15.96 3.69 -4.48
C PHE A 11 16.99 2.76 -3.83
N GLY A 12 17.50 1.74 -4.53
CA GLY A 12 18.43 0.76 -3.96
C GLY A 12 17.85 -0.02 -2.78
N LEU A 13 16.54 -0.27 -2.78
CA LEU A 13 15.86 -0.94 -1.67
C LEU A 13 16.18 -2.42 -1.65
N SER A 14 16.56 -2.92 -0.47
CA SER A 14 16.73 -4.37 -0.24
C SER A 14 15.39 -5.09 -0.37
N VAL A 15 15.31 -6.05 -1.30
CA VAL A 15 14.13 -6.92 -1.46
C VAL A 15 13.83 -7.68 -0.18
N ARG A 16 14.86 -8.05 0.60
CA ARG A 16 14.70 -8.70 1.90
C ARG A 16 14.00 -7.76 2.90
N THR A 17 14.44 -6.51 2.96
CA THR A 17 13.84 -5.49 3.84
C THR A 17 12.41 -5.20 3.43
N LEU A 18 12.14 -5.04 2.12
CA LEU A 18 10.80 -4.83 1.61
C LEU A 18 9.87 -6.00 1.93
N ARG A 19 10.33 -7.24 1.79
CA ARG A 19 9.55 -8.43 2.15
C ARG A 19 9.23 -8.45 3.64
N ALA A 20 10.23 -8.19 4.50
CA ALA A 20 10.02 -8.14 5.95
C ALA A 20 9.02 -7.03 6.34
N PHE A 21 9.11 -5.87 5.71
CA PHE A 21 8.15 -4.79 5.86
C PHE A 21 6.72 -5.23 5.49
N ILE A 22 6.52 -5.79 4.29
CA ILE A 22 5.19 -6.26 3.84
C ILE A 22 4.64 -7.35 4.76
N THR A 23 5.47 -8.30 5.21
CA THR A 23 5.07 -9.33 6.18
C THR A 23 4.65 -8.72 7.53
N THR A 24 5.35 -7.68 7.99
CA THR A 24 4.99 -6.97 9.21
C THR A 24 3.64 -6.26 9.04
N VAL A 25 3.45 -5.52 7.94
CA VAL A 25 2.18 -4.85 7.64
C VAL A 25 1.02 -5.85 7.57
N LEU A 26 1.20 -6.98 6.87
CA LEU A 26 0.20 -8.06 6.83
C LEU A 26 -0.21 -8.54 8.23
N SER A 27 0.73 -8.66 9.16
CA SER A 27 0.43 -9.15 10.52
C SER A 27 -0.45 -8.21 11.35
N HIS A 28 -0.62 -6.96 10.92
CA HIS A 28 -1.50 -5.98 11.56
C HIS A 28 -2.89 -5.85 10.90
N TYR A 29 -3.21 -6.68 9.90
CA TYR A 29 -4.54 -6.72 9.31
C TYR A 29 -5.39 -7.83 9.93
N HIS A 30 -6.60 -7.47 10.37
CA HIS A 30 -7.54 -8.41 10.96
C HIS A 30 -8.33 -9.20 9.91
N ALA A 31 -8.77 -10.40 10.29
CA ALA A 31 -9.66 -11.24 9.47
C ALA A 31 -11.13 -10.75 9.56
N ILE A 32 -11.39 -9.55 9.05
CA ILE A 32 -12.72 -8.92 9.01
C ILE A 32 -13.29 -8.89 7.59
N PRO A 33 -14.62 -8.72 7.39
CA PRO A 33 -15.26 -8.92 6.09
C PRO A 33 -14.74 -8.02 4.95
N TYR A 34 -14.30 -6.79 5.26
CA TYR A 34 -13.90 -5.81 4.24
C TYR A 34 -12.49 -5.24 4.43
N HIS A 35 -12.21 -4.45 5.49
CA HIS A 35 -10.90 -3.81 5.73
C HIS A 35 -9.80 -4.81 6.19
N ASN A 36 -9.62 -5.88 5.43
CA ASN A 36 -8.63 -6.92 5.61
C ASN A 36 -7.46 -6.74 4.62
N PHE A 37 -6.50 -7.67 4.64
CA PHE A 37 -5.32 -7.57 3.77
C PHE A 37 -5.64 -7.63 2.27
N CYS A 38 -6.71 -8.32 1.87
CA CYS A 38 -7.13 -8.35 0.46
C CYS A 38 -7.60 -6.98 -0.01
N HIS A 39 -8.34 -6.22 0.81
CA HIS A 39 -8.76 -4.86 0.49
C HIS A 39 -7.55 -3.96 0.19
N VAL A 40 -6.55 -3.94 1.06
CA VAL A 40 -5.36 -3.09 0.82
C VAL A 40 -4.50 -3.58 -0.35
N CYS A 41 -4.53 -4.87 -0.67
CA CYS A 41 -3.95 -5.36 -1.93
C CYS A 41 -4.68 -4.83 -3.16
N HIS A 42 -6.02 -4.73 -3.14
CA HIS A 42 -6.79 -4.14 -4.23
C HIS A 42 -6.50 -2.64 -4.37
N VAL A 43 -6.43 -1.90 -3.26
CA VAL A 43 -6.06 -0.48 -3.26
C VAL A 43 -4.64 -0.27 -3.79
N LEU A 44 -3.66 -1.07 -3.32
CA LEU A 44 -2.30 -1.05 -3.83
C LEU A 44 -2.23 -1.35 -5.34
N HIS A 45 -3.05 -2.28 -5.83
CA HIS A 45 -3.15 -2.58 -7.26
C HIS A 45 -3.74 -1.43 -8.07
N ALA A 46 -4.81 -0.80 -7.59
CA ALA A 46 -5.39 0.38 -8.23
C ALA A 46 -4.39 1.53 -8.29
N VAL A 47 -3.68 1.81 -7.18
CA VAL A 47 -2.62 2.82 -7.14
C VAL A 47 -1.49 2.47 -8.12
N PHE A 48 -1.02 1.22 -8.12
CA PHE A 48 -0.01 0.77 -9.08
C PHE A 48 -0.46 1.00 -10.53
N LEU A 49 -1.70 0.64 -10.90
CA LEU A 49 -2.21 0.89 -12.25
C LEU A 49 -2.24 2.38 -12.58
N MET A 50 -2.76 3.24 -11.68
CA MET A 50 -2.75 4.69 -11.90
C MET A 50 -1.33 5.22 -12.13
N LEU A 51 -0.34 4.76 -11.36
CA LEU A 51 1.06 5.17 -11.49
C LEU A 51 1.74 4.64 -12.76
N MET A 52 1.21 3.59 -13.40
CA MET A 52 1.79 2.99 -14.60
C MET A 52 1.07 3.37 -15.90
N THR A 53 -0.22 3.71 -15.84
CA THR A 53 -1.06 3.85 -17.05
C THR A 53 -1.68 5.24 -17.22
N SER A 54 -1.56 6.13 -16.25
CA SER A 54 -2.11 7.49 -16.34
C SER A 54 -1.00 8.55 -16.43
N SER A 55 -1.39 9.82 -16.55
CA SER A 55 -0.45 10.95 -16.50
C SER A 55 0.34 11.02 -15.18
N ALA A 56 -0.17 10.40 -14.10
CA ALA A 56 0.54 10.24 -12.82
C ALA A 56 1.93 9.62 -12.99
N ALA A 57 2.11 8.75 -13.99
CA ALA A 57 3.39 8.12 -14.31
C ALA A 57 4.49 9.13 -14.65
N VAL A 58 4.13 10.29 -15.21
CA VAL A 58 5.09 11.31 -15.67
C VAL A 58 5.16 12.49 -14.71
N ILE A 59 4.01 12.91 -14.16
CA ILE A 59 3.93 14.12 -13.35
C ILE A 59 4.43 13.93 -11.91
N LEU A 60 4.37 12.71 -11.37
CA LEU A 60 4.81 12.45 -10.00
C LEU A 60 6.30 12.07 -9.96
N PRO A 61 7.09 12.67 -9.05
CA PRO A 61 8.46 12.25 -8.79
C PRO A 61 8.48 10.84 -8.15
N ALA A 62 9.66 10.22 -8.14
CA ALA A 62 9.81 8.83 -7.71
C ALA A 62 9.47 8.63 -6.22
N GLU A 63 9.76 9.64 -5.41
CA GLU A 63 9.51 9.68 -3.96
C GLU A 63 8.00 9.63 -3.70
N ASP A 64 7.22 10.45 -4.41
CA ASP A 64 5.76 10.50 -4.28
C ASP A 64 5.11 9.19 -4.73
N LYS A 65 5.62 8.58 -5.80
CA LYS A 65 5.15 7.25 -6.27
C LYS A 65 5.39 6.18 -5.21
N LEU A 66 6.58 6.16 -4.61
CA LEU A 66 6.91 5.21 -3.54
C LEU A 66 6.04 5.46 -2.30
N ALA A 67 5.87 6.72 -1.91
CA ALA A 67 5.02 7.13 -0.79
C ALA A 67 3.57 6.68 -1.00
N LEU A 68 3.00 6.89 -2.19
CA LEU A 68 1.64 6.44 -2.53
C LEU A 68 1.47 4.93 -2.44
N MET A 69 2.45 4.15 -2.91
CA MET A 69 2.40 2.69 -2.80
C MET A 69 2.50 2.21 -1.35
N ILE A 70 3.35 2.85 -0.54
CA ILE A 70 3.46 2.54 0.90
C ILE A 70 2.17 2.92 1.63
N ALA A 71 1.63 4.11 1.38
CA ALA A 71 0.38 4.59 1.96
C ALA A 71 -0.79 3.67 1.61
N ALA A 72 -0.93 3.26 0.35
CA ALA A 72 -1.97 2.34 -0.08
C ALA A 72 -1.95 1.01 0.70
N LEU A 73 -0.75 0.46 0.95
CA LEU A 73 -0.59 -0.78 1.70
C LEU A 73 -0.87 -0.62 3.21
N CYS A 74 -0.71 0.58 3.77
CA CYS A 74 -0.75 0.82 5.22
C CYS A 74 -2.02 1.56 5.71
N HIS A 75 -2.87 2.07 4.82
CA HIS A 75 -3.90 3.05 5.19
C HIS A 75 -4.95 2.55 6.19
N ASP A 76 -5.21 1.24 6.21
CA ASP A 76 -6.20 0.58 7.08
C ASP A 76 -5.57 -0.36 8.10
N ILE A 77 -4.30 -0.15 8.46
CA ILE A 77 -3.64 -0.96 9.49
C ILE A 77 -4.47 -0.94 10.78
N ASP A 78 -4.64 -2.11 11.42
CA ASP A 78 -5.34 -2.28 12.70
C ASP A 78 -6.83 -1.93 12.69
N HIS A 79 -7.46 -1.83 11.50
CA HIS A 79 -8.90 -1.58 11.41
C HIS A 79 -9.71 -2.71 12.10
N ASP A 80 -10.61 -2.35 13.02
CA ASP A 80 -11.37 -3.30 13.87
C ASP A 80 -12.70 -3.79 13.26
N GLY A 81 -13.15 -3.11 12.21
CA GLY A 81 -14.36 -3.44 11.45
C GLY A 81 -15.48 -2.42 11.63
N TYR A 82 -15.27 -1.42 12.47
CA TYR A 82 -16.21 -0.33 12.70
C TYR A 82 -15.67 0.99 12.15
N SER A 83 -16.57 1.84 11.67
CA SER A 83 -16.19 3.19 11.23
C SER A 83 -16.10 4.15 12.41
N ASN A 84 -15.48 5.31 12.19
CA ASN A 84 -15.35 6.37 13.20
C ASN A 84 -16.67 6.74 13.89
N SER A 85 -17.82 6.65 13.20
CA SER A 85 -19.14 6.95 13.77
C SER A 85 -19.57 5.98 14.88
N PHE A 86 -19.00 4.77 14.92
CA PHE A 86 -19.20 3.81 16.00
C PHE A 86 -18.37 4.19 17.23
N HIS A 87 -17.10 4.58 17.03
CA HIS A 87 -16.17 4.94 18.11
C HIS A 87 -16.37 6.35 18.67
N GLY A 88 -16.97 7.26 17.89
CA GLY A 88 -17.28 8.63 18.32
C GLY A 88 -18.50 8.75 19.23
N LYS A 89 -19.02 7.63 19.73
CA LYS A 89 -20.12 7.56 20.72
C LYS A 89 -19.57 7.12 22.07
#